data_AF-A0A7X5QHQ9-F1
#
_entry.id   AF-A0A7X5QHQ9-F1
#
_cell.length_a   1.000
_cell.length_b   1.000
_cell.length_c   1.000
_cell.angle_alpha   90.00
_cell.angle_beta   90.00
_cell.angle_gamma   90.00
#
_symmetry.space_group_name_H-M   'P 1'
#
loop_
_entity.id
_entity.type
_entity.pdbx_description
1 polymer ?
#
loop_
_entity_poly.entity_id
_entity_poly.type
_entity_poly.pdbx_seq_one_letter_code
_entity_poly.pdbx_strand_id
1 'polypeptide(L)'
;MNPYATQDELEEKRWNDFHTECFREEIEGMDAETIYNKLPLESTKLFSDITNKYFGSIFEDNIEAMNLLNDFLYAACLLAVKQKG
;
A
#
# COMPACT_ATOMS: atom_id res chain seq x y z
N MET A 1 15.10 45.39 0.97
CA MET A 1 15.41 44.04 0.44
C MET A 1 15.21 43.08 1.59
N ASN A 2 14.38 42.03 1.44
CA ASN A 2 14.18 41.04 2.50
C ASN A 2 15.49 40.23 2.65
N PRO A 3 16.21 40.33 3.79
CA PRO A 3 17.48 39.63 3.98
C PRO A 3 17.31 38.10 4.02
N TYR A 4 16.08 37.61 4.15
CA TYR A 4 15.75 36.19 4.22
C TYR A 4 15.06 35.67 2.97
N ALA A 5 14.95 36.45 1.89
CA ALA A 5 14.23 36.05 0.67
C ALA A 5 14.69 34.68 0.13
N THR A 6 15.99 34.40 0.19
CA THR A 6 16.55 33.10 -0.23
C THR A 6 16.18 31.96 0.72
N GLN A 7 16.05 32.22 2.02
CA GLN A 7 15.61 31.22 2.99
C GLN A 7 14.10 30.96 2.87
N ASP A 8 13.31 32.01 2.66
CA ASP A 8 11.86 31.90 2.45
C ASP A 8 11.54 31.04 1.21
N GLU A 9 12.24 31.26 0.09
CA GLU A 9 12.10 30.45 -1.13
C GLU A 9 12.49 28.97 -0.92
N LEU A 10 13.53 28.72 -0.12
CA LEU A 10 13.99 27.37 0.21
C LEU A 10 12.98 26.63 1.10
N GLU A 11 12.41 27.32 2.09
CA GLU A 11 11.37 26.77 2.96
C GLU A 11 10.09 26.49 2.19
N GLU A 12 9.65 27.41 1.34
CA GLU A 12 8.48 27.23 0.47
C GLU A 12 8.65 26.02 -0.46
N LYS A 13 9.84 25.86 -1.06
CA LYS A 13 10.14 24.69 -1.89
C LYS A 13 10.09 23.39 -1.08
N ARG A 14 10.73 23.35 0.09
CA ARG A 14 10.69 22.15 0.96
C ARG A 14 9.27 21.78 1.36
N TRP A 15 8.45 22.79 1.65
CA TRP A 15 7.05 22.60 2.02
C TRP A 15 6.21 22.06 0.85
N ASN A 16 6.43 22.59 -0.35
CA ASN A 16 5.76 22.11 -1.56
C ASN A 16 6.19 20.68 -1.93
N ASP A 17 7.48 20.35 -1.80
CA ASP A 17 8.00 19.01 -2.05
C ASP A 17 7.38 18.00 -1.06
N PHE A 18 7.35 18.35 0.23
CA PHE A 18 6.70 17.55 1.27
C PHE A 18 5.21 17.32 0.98
N HIS A 19 4.47 18.38 0.65
CA HIS A 19 3.05 18.25 0.31
C HIS A 19 2.81 17.37 -0.92
N THR A 20 3.64 17.51 -1.94
CA THR A 20 3.56 16.70 -3.16
C THR A 20 3.79 15.23 -2.84
N GLU A 21 4.76 14.93 -1.98
CA GLU A 21 5.05 13.58 -1.54
C GLU A 21 3.90 12.99 -0.71
N CYS A 22 3.38 13.71 0.27
CA CYS A 22 2.22 13.26 1.05
C CYS A 22 1.00 12.99 0.17
N PHE A 23 0.71 13.87 -0.79
CA PHE A 23 -0.42 13.71 -1.70
C PHE A 23 -0.25 12.50 -2.61
N ARG A 24 0.98 12.24 -3.07
CA ARG A 24 1.31 11.03 -3.84
C ARG A 24 1.08 9.77 -3.00
N GLU A 25 1.56 9.74 -1.76
CA GLU A 25 1.37 8.59 -0.86
C GLU A 25 -0.12 8.30 -0.59
N GLU A 26 -0.93 9.34 -0.42
CA GLU A 26 -2.37 9.22 -0.22
C GLU A 26 -3.07 8.60 -1.45
N ILE A 27 -2.76 9.09 -2.66
CA ILE A 27 -3.28 8.52 -3.91
C ILE A 27 -2.83 7.07 -4.07
N GLU A 28 -1.55 6.79 -3.85
CA GLU A 28 -1.00 5.43 -3.96
C GLU A 28 -1.70 4.47 -2.98
N GLY A 29 -2.00 4.94 -1.76
CA GLY A 29 -2.75 4.20 -0.76
C GLY A 29 -4.19 3.90 -1.18
N MET A 30 -4.90 4.90 -1.71
CA MET A 30 -6.28 4.77 -2.22
C MET A 30 -6.36 3.79 -3.40
N ASP A 31 -5.41 3.88 -4.33
CA ASP A 31 -5.34 2.98 -5.48
C ASP A 31 -5.02 1.55 -5.04
N ALA A 32 -4.11 1.38 -4.08
CA ALA A 32 -3.76 0.07 -3.52
C ALA A 32 -4.96 -0.57 -2.82
N GLU A 33 -5.71 0.21 -2.02
CA GLU A 33 -6.94 -0.23 -1.37
C GLU A 33 -8.00 -0.64 -2.41
N THR A 34 -8.13 0.11 -3.50
CA THR A 34 -9.06 -0.21 -4.60
C THR A 34 -8.71 -1.55 -5.28
N ILE A 35 -7.43 -1.89 -5.41
CA ILE A 35 -7.00 -3.19 -5.93
C ILE A 35 -7.25 -4.29 -4.90
N TYR A 36 -6.85 -4.07 -3.65
CA TYR A 36 -7.02 -5.02 -2.56
C TYR A 36 -8.49 -5.42 -2.36
N ASN A 37 -9.41 -4.45 -2.40
CA ASN A 37 -10.84 -4.70 -2.24
C ASN A 37 -11.49 -5.50 -3.39
N LYS A 38 -10.77 -5.70 -4.51
CA LYS A 38 -11.22 -6.57 -5.60
C LYS A 38 -10.79 -8.03 -5.41
N LEU A 39 -9.91 -8.30 -4.46
CA LEU A 39 -9.46 -9.65 -4.15
C LEU A 39 -10.60 -10.46 -3.50
N PRO A 40 -10.68 -11.78 -3.77
CA PRO A 40 -11.57 -12.66 -3.05
C PRO A 40 -11.37 -12.60 -1.53
N LEU A 41 -12.49 -12.55 -0.80
CA LEU A 41 -12.49 -12.61 0.67
C LEU A 41 -12.01 -13.96 1.22
N GLU A 42 -12.25 -15.04 0.47
CA GLU A 42 -11.87 -16.40 0.84
C GLU A 42 -10.43 -16.66 0.38
N SER A 43 -9.54 -16.95 1.32
CA SER A 43 -8.12 -17.24 1.05
C SER A 43 -7.93 -18.41 0.08
N THR A 44 -8.84 -19.38 0.11
CA THR A 44 -8.85 -20.53 -0.82
C THR A 44 -9.15 -20.16 -2.27
N LYS A 45 -9.72 -18.98 -2.54
CA LYS A 45 -9.90 -18.47 -3.90
C LYS A 45 -8.72 -17.63 -4.40
N LEU A 46 -7.79 -17.28 -3.52
CA LEU A 46 -6.61 -16.46 -3.86
C LEU A 46 -5.47 -17.28 -4.45
N PHE A 47 -5.33 -18.52 -4.00
CA PHE A 47 -4.19 -19.36 -4.37
C PHE A 47 -4.59 -20.56 -5.20
N SER A 48 -3.57 -21.19 -5.80
CA SER A 48 -3.73 -22.45 -6.50
C SER A 48 -4.20 -23.57 -5.56
N ASP A 49 -4.86 -24.59 -6.12
CA ASP A 49 -5.30 -25.78 -5.39
C ASP A 49 -4.16 -26.45 -4.60
N ILE A 50 -2.93 -26.45 -5.14
CA ILE A 50 -1.75 -27.00 -4.48
C ILE A 50 -1.41 -26.19 -3.23
N THR A 51 -1.38 -24.87 -3.33
CA THR A 51 -1.11 -23.99 -2.19
C THR A 51 -2.17 -24.15 -1.12
N ASN A 52 -3.45 -24.19 -1.51
CA ASN A 52 -4.56 -24.38 -0.58
C ASN A 52 -4.51 -25.74 0.11
N LYS A 53 -4.07 -26.79 -0.58
CA LYS A 53 -3.89 -28.11 0.03
C LYS A 53 -2.89 -28.10 1.19
N TYR A 54 -1.83 -27.31 1.10
CA TYR A 54 -0.79 -27.27 2.13
C TYR A 54 -1.01 -26.18 3.19
N PHE A 55 -1.59 -25.05 2.80
CA PHE A 55 -1.67 -23.85 3.64
C PHE A 55 -3.09 -23.32 3.84
N GLY A 56 -4.09 -23.82 3.10
CA GLY A 56 -5.46 -23.30 3.15
C GLY A 56 -6.06 -23.37 4.56
N SER A 57 -5.93 -24.51 5.24
CA SER A 57 -6.41 -24.68 6.61
C SER A 57 -5.68 -23.74 7.60
N ILE A 58 -4.42 -23.40 7.34
CA ILE A 58 -3.68 -22.45 8.19
C ILE A 58 -4.32 -21.07 8.09
N PHE A 59 -4.72 -20.64 6.90
CA PHE A 59 -5.36 -19.35 6.72
C PHE A 59 -6.83 -19.33 7.18
N GLU A 60 -7.54 -20.45 7.11
CA GLU A 60 -8.94 -20.54 7.56
C GLU A 60 -9.07 -20.70 9.10
N ASP A 61 -8.21 -21.52 9.71
CA ASP A 61 -8.32 -21.87 11.13
C ASP A 61 -7.55 -20.93 12.07
N ASN A 62 -6.63 -20.12 11.54
CA ASN A 62 -5.78 -19.23 12.33
C ASN A 62 -5.94 -17.76 11.89
N ILE A 63 -6.58 -16.97 12.76
CA ILE A 63 -6.83 -15.53 12.57
C ILE A 63 -5.52 -14.74 12.41
N GLU A 64 -4.46 -15.08 13.17
CA GLU A 64 -3.17 -14.38 13.05
C GLU A 64 -2.54 -14.62 11.67
N ALA A 65 -2.62 -15.86 11.17
CA ALA A 65 -2.14 -16.19 9.83
C ALA A 65 -2.95 -15.49 8.74
N MET A 66 -4.27 -15.38 8.90
CA MET A 66 -5.13 -14.64 7.97
C MET A 66 -4.82 -13.14 7.98
N ASN A 67 -4.59 -12.54 9.15
CA ASN A 67 -4.21 -11.12 9.25
C ASN A 67 -2.86 -10.86 8.58
N LEU A 68 -1.86 -11.73 8.82
CA LEU A 68 -0.57 -11.63 8.15
C LEU A 68 -0.69 -11.75 6.63
N LEU A 69 -1.58 -12.64 6.15
CA LEU A 69 -1.89 -12.76 4.73
C LEU A 69 -2.51 -11.47 4.16
N ASN A 70 -3.47 -10.88 4.88
CA ASN A 70 -4.10 -9.62 4.48
C ASN A 70 -3.07 -8.48 4.38
N ASP A 71 -2.19 -8.34 5.38
CA ASP A 71 -1.12 -7.35 5.39
C ASP A 71 -0.17 -7.53 4.19
N PHE A 72 0.20 -8.79 3.91
CA PHE A 72 1.03 -9.13 2.76
C PHE A 72 0.35 -8.77 1.43
N LEU A 73 -0.92 -9.11 1.26
CA LEU A 73 -1.68 -8.83 0.05
C LEU A 73 -1.84 -7.32 -0.18
N TYR A 74 -2.10 -6.55 0.88
CA TYR A 74 -2.15 -5.09 0.79
C TYR A 74 -0.79 -4.49 0.38
N ALA A 75 0.30 -4.93 1.01
CA ALA A 75 1.64 -4.49 0.66
C ALA A 75 2.01 -4.83 -0.80
N ALA A 76 1.58 -5.99 -1.31
CA ALA A 76 1.76 -6.36 -2.71
C ALA A 76 0.96 -5.44 -3.66
N CYS A 77 -0.27 -5.06 -3.29
CA CYS A 77 -1.06 -4.09 -4.05
C CYS A 77 -0.39 -2.72 -4.09
N LEU A 78 0.13 -2.25 -2.95
CA LEU A 78 0.86 -0.99 -2.87
C LEU A 78 2.12 -0.99 -3.74
N LEU A 79 2.87 -2.09 -3.74
CA LEU A 79 4.05 -2.25 -4.61
C LEU A 79 3.67 -2.18 -6.10
N ALA A 80 2.55 -2.80 -6.48
CA ALA A 80 2.08 -2.79 -7.86
C ALA A 80 1.65 -1.39 -8.33
N VAL A 81 1.08 -0.56 -7.44
CA VAL A 81 0.75 0.85 -7.73
C VAL A 81 2.03 1.67 -7.89
N LYS A 82 2.98 1.53 -6.97
CA LYS A 82 4.27 2.25 -6.99
C LYS A 82 5.13 1.92 -8.21
N GLN A 83 4.98 0.75 -8.83
CA GLN A 83 5.69 0.41 -10.08
C GLN A 83 5.06 1.03 -11.34
N LYS A 84 3.83 1.54 -11.25
CA LYS A 84 3.12 2.14 -12.39
C LYS A 84 3.27 3.67 -12.48
N GLY A 85 3.61 4.33 -11.37
CA GLY A 85 3.97 5.75 -11.32
C GLY A 85 5.45 5.97 -11.60
#